data_AF-A0AAV5ZIE6-F1
#
_entry.id   AF-A0AAV5ZIE6-F1
#
_cell.length_a   1.000
_cell.length_b   1.000
_cell.length_c   1.000
_cell.angle_alpha   90.00
_cell.angle_beta   90.00
_cell.angle_gamma   90.00
#
_symmetry.space_group_name_H-M   'P 1'
#
loop_
_entity.id
_entity.type
_entity.pdbx_description
1 polymer ?
#
loop_
_entity_poly.entity_id
_entity_poly.type
_entity_poly.pdbx_seq_one_letter_code
_entity_poly.pdbx_strand_id
1 'polypeptide(L)'
;KDRTVASAWSVRPTSDARVSMPLEWDEVAGCDPAAFTLATAPARFAQRGDASAGIDAAAGSLDTLLELSASQEAAGLGDAPWPPHYKKQHDEPLRVAPSRRKASGASDKRPGRRQSTQALITVARAAHKEDALGGLERWKVRHPAAAARLHVDDILVDSMRGRSTTWTRVRINLRHVPEAERPLEEPPAPDYDPWRASGPSRPGSRAPKTRSSS
;
A
#
# COMPACT_ATOMS: atom_id res chain seq x y z
N LYS A 1 -3.26 -20.15 7.76
CA LYS A 1 -3.41 -19.69 9.16
C LYS A 1 -4.04 -18.30 9.17
N ASP A 2 -4.98 -18.03 10.07
CA ASP A 2 -5.71 -16.74 10.22
C ASP A 2 -6.57 -16.31 9.02
N ARG A 3 -7.31 -17.27 8.44
CA ARG A 3 -8.34 -17.01 7.43
C ARG A 3 -9.71 -17.01 8.09
N THR A 4 -10.52 -16.01 7.75
CA THR A 4 -11.94 -16.01 8.13
C THR A 4 -12.67 -17.02 7.26
N VAL A 5 -13.26 -18.02 7.90
CA VAL A 5 -14.14 -19.01 7.27
C VAL A 5 -15.43 -19.04 8.08
N ALA A 6 -16.58 -19.04 7.41
CA ALA A 6 -17.86 -19.20 8.09
C ALA A 6 -17.96 -20.63 8.64
N SER A 7 -18.34 -20.78 9.91
CA SER A 7 -18.57 -22.11 10.48
C SER A 7 -19.86 -22.70 9.91
N ALA A 8 -19.96 -24.04 9.92
CA ALA A 8 -21.23 -24.72 9.69
C ALA A 8 -22.32 -24.10 10.59
N TRP A 9 -23.53 -23.98 10.05
CA TRP A 9 -24.71 -23.39 10.70
C TRP A 9 -24.61 -21.90 11.08
N SER A 10 -23.51 -21.21 10.79
CA SER A 10 -23.42 -19.77 11.08
C SER A 10 -24.31 -18.94 10.16
N VAL A 11 -24.95 -17.93 10.73
CA VAL A 11 -25.69 -16.90 10.00
C VAL A 11 -24.72 -15.93 9.35
N ARG A 12 -25.01 -15.52 8.12
CA ARG A 12 -24.23 -14.56 7.33
C ARG A 12 -24.85 -13.17 7.46
N PRO A 13 -24.03 -12.10 7.44
CA PRO A 13 -24.51 -10.72 7.47
C PRO A 13 -25.06 -10.30 6.10
N THR A 14 -26.08 -11.01 5.62
CA THR A 14 -26.82 -10.73 4.39
C THR A 14 -28.24 -10.27 4.75
N SER A 15 -28.89 -9.54 3.85
CA SER A 15 -30.24 -8.98 4.09
C SER A 15 -31.31 -10.04 4.41
N ASP A 16 -31.10 -11.26 3.92
CA ASP A 16 -31.96 -12.43 4.08
C ASP A 16 -31.46 -13.41 5.18
N ALA A 17 -30.43 -13.03 5.95
CA ALA A 17 -29.88 -13.83 7.05
C ALA A 17 -29.57 -15.28 6.64
N ARG A 18 -28.83 -15.47 5.53
CA ARG A 18 -28.45 -16.81 5.03
C ARG A 18 -27.63 -17.59 6.04
N VAL A 19 -27.73 -18.90 5.98
CA VAL A 19 -26.99 -19.84 6.84
C VAL A 19 -25.97 -20.61 6.02
N SER A 20 -24.76 -20.80 6.57
CA SER A 20 -23.76 -21.71 6.02
C SER A 20 -24.18 -23.16 6.24
N MET A 21 -25.08 -23.65 5.38
CA MET A 21 -25.82 -24.90 5.53
C MET A 21 -24.97 -26.13 5.15
N PRO A 22 -24.78 -27.13 6.05
CA PRO A 22 -24.30 -28.45 5.66
C PRO A 22 -25.32 -29.18 4.77
N LEU A 23 -24.82 -29.83 3.72
CA LEU A 23 -25.63 -30.50 2.70
C LEU A 23 -25.08 -31.89 2.42
N GLU A 24 -25.96 -32.79 2.00
CA GLU A 24 -25.57 -34.06 1.40
C GLU A 24 -25.08 -33.86 -0.04
N TRP A 25 -24.26 -34.78 -0.55
CA TRP A 25 -23.63 -34.65 -1.88
C TRP A 25 -24.62 -34.60 -3.05
N ASP A 26 -25.75 -35.29 -2.92
CA ASP A 26 -26.82 -35.31 -3.92
C ASP A 26 -27.55 -33.94 -4.03
N GLU A 27 -27.52 -33.13 -2.98
CA GLU A 27 -28.16 -31.81 -2.96
C GLU A 27 -27.30 -30.72 -3.62
N VAL A 28 -25.97 -30.85 -3.59
CA VAL A 28 -25.02 -29.78 -3.95
C VAL A 28 -25.25 -29.26 -5.38
N ALA A 29 -25.50 -30.15 -6.34
CA ALA A 29 -25.64 -29.78 -7.74
C ALA A 29 -26.88 -28.93 -8.05
N GLY A 30 -27.94 -29.06 -7.24
CA GLY A 30 -29.25 -28.44 -7.50
C GLY A 30 -29.73 -27.46 -6.44
N CYS A 31 -28.98 -27.26 -5.35
CA CYS A 31 -29.42 -26.40 -4.26
C CYS A 31 -29.36 -24.91 -4.64
N ASP A 32 -30.31 -24.13 -4.11
CA ASP A 32 -30.21 -22.67 -4.07
C ASP A 32 -29.74 -22.22 -2.69
N PRO A 33 -28.53 -21.64 -2.55
CA PRO A 33 -28.04 -21.13 -1.27
C PRO A 33 -28.94 -20.08 -0.62
N ALA A 34 -29.76 -19.35 -1.39
CA ALA A 34 -30.69 -18.36 -0.84
C ALA A 34 -31.89 -18.99 -0.11
N ALA A 35 -32.19 -20.27 -0.34
CA ALA A 35 -33.24 -20.99 0.37
C ALA A 35 -32.86 -21.33 1.83
N PHE A 36 -31.57 -21.26 2.17
CA PHE A 36 -31.05 -21.58 3.50
C PHE A 36 -30.86 -20.31 4.32
N THR A 37 -31.82 -20.03 5.19
CA THR A 37 -31.87 -18.83 6.03
C THR A 37 -32.03 -19.22 7.49
N LEU A 38 -31.85 -18.24 8.38
CA LEU A 38 -32.12 -18.41 9.81
C LEU A 38 -33.55 -18.93 10.07
N ALA A 39 -34.51 -18.57 9.23
CA ALA A 39 -35.91 -19.01 9.37
C ALA A 39 -36.13 -20.46 8.89
N THR A 40 -35.42 -20.91 7.85
CA THR A 40 -35.64 -22.24 7.26
C THR A 40 -34.75 -23.33 7.88
N ALA A 41 -33.61 -22.95 8.47
CA ALA A 41 -32.62 -23.89 8.99
C ALA A 41 -33.15 -24.83 10.10
N PRO A 42 -33.93 -24.37 11.12
CA PRO A 42 -34.40 -25.26 12.18
C PRO A 42 -35.35 -26.36 11.68
N ALA A 43 -36.28 -26.01 10.79
CA ALA A 43 -37.21 -26.96 10.20
C ALA A 43 -36.49 -28.03 9.38
N ARG A 44 -35.47 -27.61 8.61
CA ARG A 44 -34.62 -28.53 7.85
C ARG A 44 -33.82 -29.47 8.75
N PHE A 45 -33.21 -28.95 9.81
CA PHE A 45 -32.47 -29.76 10.78
C PHE A 45 -33.37 -30.82 11.43
N ALA A 46 -34.61 -30.48 11.80
CA ALA A 46 -35.56 -31.44 12.35
C ALA A 46 -35.95 -32.54 11.35
N GLN A 47 -36.01 -32.22 10.05
CA GLN A 47 -36.41 -33.17 9.01
C GLN A 47 -35.27 -34.09 8.56
N ARG A 48 -34.04 -33.56 8.48
CA ARG A 48 -32.90 -34.26 7.85
C ARG A 48 -31.73 -34.53 8.79
N GLY A 49 -31.67 -33.87 9.94
CA GLY A 49 -30.51 -33.93 10.84
C GLY A 49 -29.30 -33.14 10.31
N ASP A 50 -28.13 -33.52 10.81
CA ASP A 50 -26.85 -32.91 10.43
C ASP A 50 -26.11 -33.79 9.42
N ALA A 51 -25.96 -33.30 8.19
CA ALA A 51 -25.20 -33.97 7.13
C ALA A 51 -23.71 -34.17 7.50
N SER A 52 -23.20 -33.38 8.45
CA SER A 52 -21.81 -33.48 8.91
C SER A 52 -21.60 -34.37 10.13
N ALA A 53 -22.65 -35.06 10.63
CA ALA A 53 -22.56 -35.87 11.85
C ALA A 53 -21.46 -36.95 11.81
N GLY A 54 -21.13 -37.47 10.62
CA GLY A 54 -20.10 -38.49 10.43
C GLY A 54 -18.68 -37.96 10.20
N ILE A 55 -18.46 -36.64 10.19
CA ILE A 55 -17.18 -36.05 9.74
C ILE A 55 -15.98 -36.50 10.59
N ASP A 56 -16.19 -36.71 11.88
CA ASP A 56 -15.13 -37.11 12.83
C ASP A 56 -14.94 -38.63 12.91
N ALA A 57 -15.80 -39.42 12.25
CA ALA A 57 -15.76 -40.89 12.33
C ALA A 57 -14.66 -41.53 11.47
N ALA A 58 -14.17 -40.81 10.45
CA ALA A 58 -13.17 -41.32 9.52
C ALA A 58 -12.12 -40.26 9.19
N ALA A 59 -11.03 -40.23 9.96
CA ALA A 59 -9.87 -39.41 9.64
C ALA A 59 -9.19 -39.92 8.35
N GLY A 60 -9.09 -39.07 7.33
CA GLY A 60 -8.39 -39.39 6.08
C GLY A 60 -6.87 -39.24 6.19
N SER A 61 -6.12 -40.01 5.38
CA SER A 61 -4.68 -39.79 5.18
C SER A 61 -4.42 -38.66 4.18
N LEU A 62 -3.32 -37.95 4.36
CA LEU A 62 -2.82 -36.93 3.42
C LEU A 62 -1.87 -37.51 2.37
N ASP A 63 -1.49 -38.79 2.44
CA ASP A 63 -0.42 -39.37 1.61
C ASP A 63 -0.65 -39.18 0.11
N THR A 64 -1.85 -39.49 -0.39
CA THR A 64 -2.18 -39.32 -1.81
C THR A 64 -2.14 -37.86 -2.27
N LEU A 65 -2.46 -36.91 -1.39
CA LEU A 65 -2.34 -35.47 -1.69
C LEU A 65 -0.88 -35.03 -1.74
N LEU A 66 -0.03 -35.59 -0.88
CA LEU A 66 1.41 -35.32 -0.87
C LEU A 66 2.11 -35.92 -2.09
N GLU A 67 1.74 -37.14 -2.49
CA GLU A 67 2.19 -37.78 -3.74
C GLU A 67 1.81 -36.95 -4.97
N LEU A 68 0.56 -36.45 -5.01
CA LEU A 68 0.11 -35.55 -6.06
C LEU A 68 0.94 -34.26 -6.10
N SER A 69 1.18 -33.64 -4.94
CA SER A 69 2.02 -32.43 -4.84
C SER A 69 3.43 -32.66 -5.40
N ALA A 70 4.08 -33.77 -5.02
CA ALA A 70 5.41 -34.11 -5.51
C ALA A 70 5.43 -34.33 -7.04
N SER A 71 4.38 -34.96 -7.59
CA SER A 71 4.26 -35.15 -9.05
C SER A 71 4.09 -33.81 -9.80
N GLN A 72 3.37 -32.86 -9.21
CA GLN A 72 3.16 -31.52 -9.78
C GLN A 72 4.44 -30.70 -9.75
N GLU A 73 5.19 -30.75 -8.64
CA GLU A 73 6.51 -30.12 -8.53
C GLU A 73 7.49 -30.68 -9.57
N ALA A 74 7.53 -32.01 -9.75
CA ALA A 74 8.36 -32.66 -10.77
C ALA A 74 7.95 -32.25 -12.21
N ALA A 75 6.67 -31.94 -12.44
CA ALA A 75 6.15 -31.39 -13.69
C ALA A 75 6.38 -29.87 -13.84
N GLY A 76 7.02 -29.22 -12.86
CA GLY A 76 7.33 -27.78 -12.88
C GLY A 76 6.20 -26.88 -12.38
N LEU A 77 5.13 -27.44 -11.80
CA LEU A 77 4.06 -26.70 -11.13
C LEU A 77 4.44 -26.50 -9.66
N GLY A 78 5.11 -25.38 -9.38
CA GLY A 78 5.47 -24.98 -8.02
C GLY A 78 4.28 -24.43 -7.22
N ASP A 79 4.59 -23.91 -6.02
CA ASP A 79 3.57 -23.39 -5.09
C ASP A 79 2.73 -22.24 -5.68
N ALA A 80 1.46 -22.21 -5.29
CA ALA A 80 0.53 -21.16 -5.68
C ALA A 80 0.91 -19.83 -4.98
N PRO A 81 0.61 -18.67 -5.60
CA PRO A 81 0.92 -17.39 -5.00
C PRO A 81 0.11 -17.17 -3.71
N TRP A 82 0.82 -16.87 -2.61
CA TRP A 82 0.18 -16.55 -1.34
C TRP A 82 -0.44 -15.16 -1.40
N PRO A 83 -1.59 -14.93 -0.75
CA PRO A 83 -2.18 -13.59 -0.73
C PRO A 83 -1.23 -12.52 -0.18
N PRO A 84 -1.32 -11.26 -0.66
CA PRO A 84 -0.23 -10.29 -0.55
C PRO A 84 0.23 -9.96 0.87
N HIS A 85 -0.66 -10.09 1.85
CA HIS A 85 -0.42 -9.79 3.26
C HIS A 85 0.30 -10.92 4.02
N TYR A 86 0.50 -12.10 3.41
CA TYR A 86 1.26 -13.19 4.02
C TYR A 86 2.76 -12.97 3.85
N LYS A 87 3.56 -13.49 4.79
CA LYS A 87 5.02 -13.55 4.59
C LYS A 87 5.34 -14.33 3.32
N LYS A 88 6.37 -13.88 2.60
CA LYS A 88 6.85 -14.57 1.40
C LYS A 88 7.52 -15.87 1.80
N GLN A 89 7.17 -16.97 1.15
CA GLN A 89 7.89 -18.25 1.33
C GLN A 89 9.18 -18.26 0.49
N HIS A 90 10.12 -19.15 0.83
CA HIS A 90 11.43 -19.23 0.18
C HIS A 90 11.31 -19.44 -1.33
N ASP A 91 10.45 -20.39 -1.73
CA ASP A 91 10.28 -20.82 -3.12
C ASP A 91 9.17 -20.05 -3.87
N GLU A 92 8.61 -19.01 -3.25
CA GLU A 92 7.57 -18.21 -3.87
C GLU A 92 8.18 -17.24 -4.91
N PRO A 93 7.63 -17.17 -6.14
CA PRO A 93 8.08 -16.20 -7.13
C PRO A 93 7.87 -14.76 -6.65
N LEU A 94 8.58 -13.81 -7.26
CA LEU A 94 8.41 -12.39 -6.92
C LEU A 94 6.99 -11.93 -7.26
N ARG A 95 6.21 -11.57 -6.22
CA ARG A 95 4.82 -11.07 -6.33
C ARG A 95 4.68 -9.76 -7.12
N VAL A 96 5.78 -9.06 -7.37
CA VAL A 96 5.78 -7.82 -8.14
C VAL A 96 5.93 -8.16 -9.63
N ALA A 97 5.04 -7.59 -10.44
CA ALA A 97 5.12 -7.66 -11.90
C ALA A 97 6.54 -7.31 -12.38
N PRO A 98 7.09 -8.01 -13.40
CA PRO A 98 8.47 -7.82 -13.85
C PRO A 98 8.86 -6.34 -14.09
N SER A 99 7.95 -5.56 -14.67
CA SER A 99 8.12 -4.13 -14.94
C SER A 99 8.22 -3.22 -13.71
N ARG A 100 7.83 -3.73 -12.53
CA ARG A 100 7.86 -3.02 -11.25
C ARG A 100 8.91 -3.56 -10.27
N ARG A 101 9.71 -4.56 -10.68
CA ARG A 101 10.78 -5.11 -9.84
C ARG A 101 11.88 -4.06 -9.67
N LYS A 102 12.22 -3.71 -8.42
CA LYS A 102 13.39 -2.88 -8.11
C LYS A 102 14.63 -3.75 -8.28
N ALA A 103 15.59 -3.30 -9.09
CA ALA A 103 16.87 -4.00 -9.27
C ALA A 103 17.53 -4.24 -7.90
N SER A 104 17.91 -5.48 -7.63
CA SER A 104 18.59 -5.91 -6.40
C SER A 104 20.06 -5.51 -6.45
N GLY A 105 20.33 -4.22 -6.46
CA GLY A 105 21.64 -3.64 -6.17
C GLY A 105 21.58 -2.92 -4.83
N ALA A 106 22.62 -3.05 -4.01
CA ALA A 106 22.76 -2.29 -2.77
C ALA A 106 22.65 -0.78 -3.09
N SER A 107 21.49 -0.19 -2.83
CA SER A 107 21.27 1.22 -3.09
C SER A 107 21.89 2.00 -1.95
N ASP A 108 23.06 2.57 -2.22
CA ASP A 108 23.60 3.71 -1.48
C ASP A 108 22.46 4.71 -1.23
N LYS A 109 22.29 5.16 0.02
CA LYS A 109 21.14 5.98 0.45
C LYS A 109 21.25 7.40 -0.12
N ARG A 110 20.97 7.55 -1.42
CA ARG A 110 20.55 8.83 -2.00
C ARG A 110 19.02 8.77 -2.12
N PRO A 111 18.28 9.78 -1.64
CA PRO A 111 16.83 9.77 -1.72
C PRO A 111 16.43 9.69 -3.20
N GLY A 112 15.88 8.53 -3.59
CA GLY A 112 15.41 8.21 -4.95
C GLY A 112 14.17 9.00 -5.34
N ARG A 113 14.25 10.33 -5.27
CA ARG A 113 13.29 11.22 -5.93
C ARG A 113 13.73 11.27 -7.39
N ARG A 114 12.82 10.94 -8.32
CA ARG A 114 13.01 11.20 -9.75
C ARG A 114 13.45 12.67 -9.89
N GLN A 115 14.71 12.89 -10.25
CA GLN A 115 15.16 14.25 -10.55
C GLN A 115 14.42 14.67 -11.82
N SER A 116 13.82 15.84 -11.78
CA SER A 116 13.22 16.41 -12.98
C SER A 116 14.33 16.60 -14.01
N THR A 117 14.08 16.28 -15.28
CA THR A 117 15.00 16.63 -16.37
C THR A 117 15.02 18.14 -16.66
N GLN A 118 14.11 18.89 -16.03
CA GLN A 118 14.01 20.34 -16.13
C GLN A 118 14.93 21.04 -15.12
N ALA A 119 15.49 22.18 -15.51
CA ALA A 119 16.34 23.04 -14.68
C ALA A 119 15.49 23.79 -13.63
N LEU A 120 15.11 23.08 -12.57
CA LEU A 120 14.18 23.58 -11.55
C LEU A 120 14.93 23.96 -10.27
N ILE A 121 14.81 25.23 -9.86
CA ILE A 121 15.40 25.74 -8.62
C ILE A 121 14.32 26.05 -7.58
N THR A 122 14.65 25.92 -6.29
CA THR A 122 13.76 26.33 -5.20
C THR A 122 14.16 27.71 -4.68
N VAL A 123 13.29 28.71 -4.81
CA VAL A 123 13.62 30.10 -4.46
C VAL A 123 13.05 30.55 -3.11
N ALA A 124 11.95 29.93 -2.67
CA ALA A 124 11.35 30.26 -1.38
C ALA A 124 10.59 29.08 -0.76
N ARG A 125 10.63 29.00 0.57
CA ARG A 125 9.81 28.13 1.41
C ARG A 125 9.28 28.95 2.57
N ALA A 126 7.97 29.04 2.75
CA ALA A 126 7.38 29.81 3.84
C ALA A 126 6.16 29.12 4.43
N ALA A 127 5.83 29.44 5.69
CA ALA A 127 4.59 28.99 6.31
C ALA A 127 3.36 29.55 5.57
N HIS A 128 3.40 30.84 5.21
CA HIS A 128 2.31 31.53 4.52
C HIS A 128 2.64 31.77 3.05
N LYS A 129 1.61 31.73 2.20
CA LYS A 129 1.75 31.91 0.75
C LYS A 129 2.33 33.28 0.39
N GLU A 130 1.89 34.33 1.09
CA GLU A 130 2.34 35.71 0.87
C GLU A 130 3.85 35.87 1.07
N ASP A 131 4.40 35.31 2.15
CA ASP A 131 5.84 35.33 2.42
C ASP A 131 6.65 34.59 1.36
N ALA A 132 6.11 33.48 0.85
CA ALA A 132 6.74 32.70 -0.21
C ALA A 132 6.77 33.47 -1.54
N LEU A 133 5.68 34.19 -1.87
CA LEU A 133 5.62 35.08 -3.03
C LEU A 133 6.53 36.30 -2.85
N GLY A 134 6.62 36.86 -1.64
CA GLY A 134 7.61 37.90 -1.34
C GLY A 134 9.06 37.42 -1.55
N GLY A 135 9.34 36.14 -1.29
CA GLY A 135 10.62 35.51 -1.62
C GLY A 135 10.90 35.44 -3.12
N LEU A 136 9.88 35.14 -3.92
CA LEU A 136 9.96 35.17 -5.39
C LEU A 136 10.28 36.58 -5.90
N GLU A 137 9.61 37.61 -5.39
CA GLU A 137 9.87 38.99 -5.84
C GLU A 137 11.28 39.46 -5.49
N ARG A 138 11.80 39.13 -4.30
CA ARG A 138 13.20 39.41 -3.95
C ARG A 138 14.18 38.69 -4.87
N TRP A 139 13.87 37.45 -5.26
CA TRP A 139 14.69 36.70 -6.21
C TRP A 139 14.69 37.37 -7.59
N LYS A 140 13.54 37.85 -8.07
CA LYS A 140 13.46 38.57 -9.37
C LYS A 140 14.29 39.85 -9.39
N VAL A 141 14.29 40.60 -8.29
CA VAL A 141 15.13 41.80 -8.15
C VAL A 141 16.63 41.45 -8.18
N ARG A 142 17.02 40.31 -7.61
CA ARG A 142 18.41 39.84 -7.63
C ARG A 142 18.86 39.29 -8.99
N HIS A 143 17.94 38.69 -9.74
CA HIS A 143 18.21 38.07 -11.03
C HIS A 143 17.32 38.64 -12.15
N PRO A 144 17.46 39.94 -12.49
CA PRO A 144 16.57 40.61 -13.43
C PRO A 144 16.63 40.01 -14.84
N ALA A 145 17.81 39.57 -15.29
CA ALA A 145 17.99 38.95 -16.61
C ALA A 145 17.23 37.61 -16.74
N ALA A 146 17.27 36.77 -15.70
CA ALA A 146 16.50 35.53 -15.66
C ALA A 146 15.01 35.82 -15.52
N ALA A 147 14.63 36.76 -14.65
CA ALA A 147 13.23 37.13 -14.40
C ALA A 147 12.52 37.65 -15.66
N ALA A 148 13.21 38.42 -16.51
CA ALA A 148 12.66 38.94 -17.77
C ALA A 148 12.26 37.84 -18.77
N ARG A 149 12.78 36.62 -18.61
CA ARG A 149 12.54 35.48 -19.50
C ARG A 149 11.62 34.42 -18.89
N LEU A 150 11.12 34.63 -17.68
CA LEU A 150 10.19 33.71 -17.04
C LEU A 150 8.78 33.92 -17.57
N HIS A 151 8.13 32.80 -17.91
CA HIS A 151 6.70 32.77 -18.17
C HIS A 151 5.91 32.48 -16.89
N VAL A 152 4.60 32.75 -16.89
CA VAL A 152 3.72 32.43 -15.76
C VAL A 152 3.82 30.93 -15.39
N ASP A 153 3.91 30.06 -16.39
CA ASP A 153 3.99 28.60 -16.20
C ASP A 153 5.34 28.12 -15.65
N ASP A 154 6.36 28.98 -15.61
CA ASP A 154 7.66 28.65 -15.03
C ASP A 154 7.66 28.81 -13.51
N ILE A 155 6.66 29.50 -12.96
CA ILE A 155 6.54 29.78 -11.53
C ILE A 155 5.62 28.73 -10.91
N LEU A 156 6.22 27.79 -10.20
CA LEU A 156 5.50 26.71 -9.53
C LEU A 156 5.30 27.06 -8.06
N VAL A 157 4.05 27.33 -7.68
CA VAL A 157 3.64 27.58 -6.30
C VAL A 157 2.97 26.33 -5.74
N ASP A 158 3.73 25.56 -4.95
CA ASP A 158 3.24 24.30 -4.37
C ASP A 158 2.70 24.53 -2.94
N SER A 159 1.47 24.07 -2.69
CA SER A 159 0.98 23.85 -1.32
C SER A 159 1.46 22.48 -0.82
N MET A 160 2.36 22.48 0.15
CA MET A 160 3.00 21.30 0.71
C MET A 160 2.40 20.97 2.08
N ARG A 161 2.37 19.68 2.44
CA ARG A 161 1.95 19.23 3.77
C ARG A 161 3.10 19.35 4.77
N GLY A 162 2.87 20.07 5.87
CA GLY A 162 3.74 20.09 7.05
C GLY A 162 3.25 19.10 8.12
N ARG A 163 3.71 19.27 9.37
CA ARG A 163 3.28 18.44 10.51
C ARG A 163 1.78 18.53 10.79
N SER A 164 1.29 19.75 10.94
CA SER A 164 -0.10 20.06 11.33
C SER A 164 -0.75 21.12 10.43
N THR A 165 0.05 21.84 9.63
CA THR A 165 -0.41 22.92 8.75
C THR A 165 0.23 22.76 7.37
N THR A 166 -0.40 23.34 6.35
CA THR A 166 0.22 23.49 5.02
C THR A 166 1.30 24.57 5.04
N TRP A 167 2.30 24.41 4.19
CA TRP A 167 3.31 25.44 3.93
C TRP A 167 3.49 25.59 2.43
N THR A 168 4.04 26.72 1.99
CA THR A 168 4.16 27.06 0.57
C THR A 168 5.62 26.96 0.13
N ARG A 169 5.87 26.32 -1.01
CA ARG A 169 7.16 26.33 -1.69
C ARG A 169 7.02 26.95 -3.07
N VAL A 170 7.89 27.89 -3.40
CA VAL A 170 8.01 28.45 -4.75
C VAL A 170 9.24 27.86 -5.44
N ARG A 171 9.02 27.29 -6.62
CA ARG A 171 10.09 26.80 -7.51
C ARG A 171 9.99 27.49 -8.86
N ILE A 172 11.13 27.65 -9.51
CA ILE A 172 11.21 28.27 -10.84
C ILE A 172 11.80 27.28 -11.83
N ASN A 173 11.11 27.07 -12.95
CA ASN A 173 11.63 26.30 -14.07
C ASN A 173 12.39 27.21 -15.03
N LEU A 174 13.70 27.04 -15.14
CA LEU A 174 14.59 27.86 -15.97
C LEU A 174 14.63 27.40 -17.44
N ARG A 175 13.60 26.70 -17.94
CA ARG A 175 13.56 26.17 -19.32
C ARG A 175 13.67 27.25 -20.40
N HIS A 176 13.16 28.47 -20.14
CA HIS A 176 13.23 29.60 -21.06
C HIS A 176 14.46 30.50 -20.81
N VAL A 177 15.29 30.19 -19.81
CA VAL A 177 16.53 30.90 -19.52
C VAL A 177 17.69 30.12 -20.16
N PRO A 178 18.46 30.73 -21.09
CA PRO A 178 19.68 30.16 -21.66
C PRO A 178 20.66 29.75 -20.57
N GLU A 179 21.37 28.65 -20.78
CA GLU A 179 22.22 28.03 -19.77
C GLU A 179 23.29 28.97 -19.21
N ALA A 180 23.88 29.83 -20.05
CA ALA A 180 24.87 30.83 -19.65
C ALA A 180 24.33 31.91 -18.70
N GLU A 181 23.01 32.10 -18.64
CA GLU A 181 22.35 33.12 -17.82
C GLU A 181 21.53 32.51 -16.68
N ARG A 182 21.60 31.19 -16.48
CA ARG A 182 20.90 30.52 -15.38
C ARG A 182 21.59 30.86 -14.06
N PRO A 183 20.87 31.42 -13.07
CA PRO A 183 21.46 31.63 -11.76
C PRO A 183 21.77 30.29 -11.10
N LEU A 184 22.84 30.27 -10.30
CA LEU A 184 23.17 29.13 -9.45
C LEU A 184 22.05 28.87 -8.43
N GLU A 185 21.88 27.62 -8.01
CA GLU A 185 20.90 27.29 -6.99
C GLU A 185 21.35 27.87 -5.64
N GLU A 186 20.65 28.91 -5.18
CA GLU A 186 20.85 29.54 -3.88
C GLU A 186 19.91 28.91 -2.82
N PRO A 187 20.24 28.99 -1.52
CA PRO A 187 19.31 28.65 -0.46
C PRO A 187 18.00 29.45 -0.58
N PRO A 188 16.83 28.83 -0.39
CA PRO A 188 15.57 29.54 -0.51
C PRO A 188 15.45 30.64 0.56
N ALA A 189 14.81 31.77 0.22
CA ALA A 189 14.71 32.91 1.13
C ALA A 189 13.28 33.50 1.14
N PRO A 190 12.44 33.16 2.14
CA PRO A 190 12.75 32.41 3.36
C PRO A 190 13.02 30.91 3.13
N ASP A 191 13.77 30.28 4.05
CA ASP A 191 13.98 28.82 4.13
C ASP A 191 13.20 28.24 5.32
N TYR A 192 11.88 28.32 5.27
CA TYR A 192 11.03 27.69 6.26
C TYR A 192 11.10 26.15 6.15
N ASP A 193 11.44 25.50 7.26
CA ASP A 193 11.42 24.04 7.40
C ASP A 193 10.45 23.64 8.54
N PRO A 194 9.27 23.07 8.21
CA PRO A 194 8.28 22.66 9.19
C PRO A 194 8.70 21.46 10.05
N TRP A 195 9.86 20.84 9.75
CA TRP A 195 10.39 19.68 10.48
C TRP A 195 11.59 20.02 11.37
N ARG A 196 12.12 21.25 11.29
CA ARG A 196 13.33 21.69 12.00
C ARG A 196 13.21 21.63 13.53
N ALA A 197 12.01 21.82 14.09
CA ALA A 197 11.76 21.73 15.54
C ALA A 197 11.75 20.28 16.08
N SER A 198 11.71 19.28 15.20
CA SER A 198 11.97 17.89 15.60
C SER A 198 13.45 17.58 15.40
N GLY A 199 14.23 17.68 16.48
CA GLY A 199 15.54 17.01 16.56
C GLY A 199 15.39 15.52 16.24
N PRO A 200 16.49 14.81 15.92
CA PRO A 200 16.41 13.39 15.61
C PRO A 200 15.82 12.66 16.81
N SER A 201 14.59 12.15 16.67
CA SER A 201 14.13 11.13 17.57
C SER A 201 15.13 9.98 17.43
N ARG A 202 15.98 9.77 18.45
CA ARG A 202 16.66 8.49 18.64
C ARG A 202 15.60 7.41 18.40
N PRO A 203 15.85 6.37 17.60
CA PRO A 203 14.90 5.29 17.51
C PRO A 203 14.71 4.78 18.93
N GLY A 204 13.55 5.08 19.51
CA GLY A 204 13.20 4.59 20.83
C GLY A 204 13.38 3.09 20.77
N SER A 205 14.21 2.56 21.66
CA SER A 205 14.39 1.13 21.84
C SER A 205 13.00 0.51 21.86
N ARG A 206 12.68 -0.30 20.84
CA ARG A 206 11.47 -1.11 20.83
C ARG A 206 11.43 -1.84 22.17
N ALA A 207 10.40 -1.58 22.97
CA ALA A 207 10.16 -2.36 24.18
C ALA A 207 10.17 -3.86 23.79
N PRO A 208 10.86 -4.72 24.56
CA PRO A 208 10.87 -6.15 24.26
C PRO A 208 9.43 -6.66 24.31
N LYS A 209 9.02 -7.37 23.25
CA LYS A 209 7.72 -8.05 23.22
C LYS A 209 7.68 -9.03 24.38
N THR A 210 6.80 -8.80 25.33
CA THR A 210 6.46 -9.78 26.36
C THR A 210 5.85 -10.99 25.66
N ARG A 211 6.50 -12.16 25.79
CA ARG A 211 5.86 -13.46 25.55
C ARG A 211 4.93 -13.68 26.72
N SER A 212 3.62 -13.61 26.50
CA SER A 212 2.67 -14.23 27.43
C SER A 212 2.59 -15.70 27.08
N SER A 213 3.13 -16.51 27.98
CA SER A 213 2.86 -17.94 28.10
C SER A 213 1.48 -18.15 28.70
N SER A 214 0.61 -18.87 28.00
CA SER A 214 -0.42 -19.78 28.52
C SER A 214 -0.90 -20.63 27.34
#